data_AF-K8X7E0-F1
#
_entry.id   AF-K8X7E0-F1
#
_cell.length_a   1.000
_cell.length_b   1.000
_cell.length_c   1.000
_cell.angle_alpha   90.00
_cell.angle_beta   90.00
_cell.angle_gamma   90.00
#
_symmetry.space_group_name_H-M   'P 1'
#
loop_
_entity.id
_entity.type
_entity.pdbx_description
1 polymer ?
#
loop_
_entity_poly.entity_id
_entity_poly.type
_entity_poly.pdbx_seq_one_letter_code
_entity_poly.pdbx_strand_id
1 'polypeptide(L)'
;MRFRVGRLVYAAFYQDDTIMGFGFPREERAALVASEPEKFLMPRPSDMRYRWVCVRLDALDVEELRELLVDAWRMCVPKKVAAAYEG
;
A
#
# COMPACT_ATOMS: atom_id res chain seq x y z
N MET A 1 -12.67 3.27 1.13
CA MET A 1 -12.79 1.86 1.65
C MET A 1 -11.57 1.43 2.51
N ARG A 2 -11.62 0.39 3.36
CA ARG A 2 -10.45 -0.12 4.15
C ARG A 2 -10.36 -1.65 4.17
N PHE A 3 -9.16 -2.20 3.98
CA PHE A 3 -8.85 -3.64 3.98
C PHE A 3 -7.97 -4.03 5.16
N ARG A 4 -8.23 -5.19 5.77
CA ARG A 4 -7.61 -5.59 7.04
C ARG A 4 -7.33 -7.08 7.14
N VAL A 5 -6.26 -7.42 7.87
CA VAL A 5 -5.97 -8.76 8.41
C VAL A 5 -6.06 -8.67 9.92
N GLY A 6 -7.12 -9.24 10.50
CA GLY A 6 -7.42 -9.05 11.92
C GLY A 6 -7.53 -7.56 12.28
N ARG A 7 -6.59 -7.05 13.07
CA ARG A 7 -6.53 -5.63 13.46
C ARG A 7 -5.61 -4.78 12.58
N LEU A 8 -4.81 -5.39 11.71
CA LEU A 8 -3.85 -4.69 10.86
C LEU A 8 -4.55 -4.19 9.59
N VAL A 9 -4.43 -2.90 9.31
CA VAL A 9 -4.90 -2.30 8.05
C VAL A 9 -3.74 -2.32 7.06
N TYR A 10 -3.92 -2.95 5.91
CA TYR A 10 -2.89 -3.05 4.88
C TYR A 10 -3.18 -2.20 3.64
N ALA A 11 -4.44 -1.81 3.41
CA ALA A 11 -4.81 -0.86 2.37
C ALA A 11 -6.04 -0.03 2.75
N ALA A 12 -6.09 1.22 2.30
CA ALA A 12 -7.23 2.11 2.45
C ALA A 12 -7.34 3.09 1.28
N PHE A 13 -8.57 3.38 0.88
CA PHE A 13 -8.91 4.29 -0.20
C PHE A 13 -9.49 5.59 0.37
N TYR A 14 -9.08 6.73 -0.19
CA TYR A 14 -9.38 8.10 0.23
C TYR A 14 -9.77 8.98 -0.96
N GLN A 15 -10.27 10.19 -0.67
CA GLN A 15 -10.61 11.24 -1.67
C GLN A 15 -11.44 10.68 -2.82
N ASP A 16 -12.69 10.31 -2.50
CA ASP A 16 -13.62 9.71 -3.47
C ASP A 16 -13.03 8.49 -4.20
N ASP A 17 -12.25 7.71 -3.44
CA ASP A 17 -11.54 6.51 -3.88
C ASP A 17 -10.60 6.73 -5.08
N THR A 18 -9.93 7.89 -5.15
CA THR A 18 -8.89 8.19 -6.17
C THR A 18 -7.46 7.94 -5.67
N ILE A 19 -7.26 7.92 -4.35
CA ILE A 19 -5.96 7.65 -3.71
C ILE A 19 -6.04 6.39 -2.86
N MET A 20 -5.07 5.50 -3.02
CA MET A 20 -4.90 4.34 -2.14
C MET A 20 -3.64 4.51 -1.28
N GLY A 21 -3.79 4.42 0.04
CA GLY A 21 -2.68 4.17 0.96
C GLY A 21 -2.52 2.67 1.19
N PHE A 22 -1.29 2.17 1.15
CA PHE A 22 -1.00 0.74 1.32
C PHE A 22 0.26 0.52 2.17
N GLY A 23 0.38 -0.69 2.72
CA GLY A 23 1.49 -1.13 3.53
C GLY A 23 2.81 -1.11 2.76
N PHE A 24 3.81 -0.38 3.25
CA PHE A 24 5.12 -0.27 2.62
C PHE A 24 6.25 0.05 3.65
N PRO A 25 7.50 -0.41 3.47
CA PRO A 25 8.60 -0.09 4.39
C PRO A 25 8.82 1.42 4.56
N ARG A 26 9.03 1.87 5.80
CA ARG A 26 9.12 3.32 6.11
C ARG A 26 10.40 3.94 5.56
N GLU A 27 11.45 3.14 5.58
CA GLU A 27 12.81 3.42 5.14
C GLU A 27 12.88 3.61 3.61
N GLU A 28 12.05 2.90 2.86
CA GLU A 28 12.09 2.89 1.39
C GLU A 28 11.09 3.88 0.77
N ARG A 29 10.01 4.27 1.47
CA ARG A 29 8.92 5.07 0.85
C ARG A 29 9.38 6.39 0.26
N ALA A 30 10.40 7.03 0.83
CA ALA A 30 10.92 8.28 0.31
C ALA A 30 11.61 8.08 -1.05
N ALA A 31 12.31 6.96 -1.22
CA ALA A 31 12.93 6.59 -2.49
C ALA A 31 11.86 6.25 -3.54
N LEU A 32 10.82 5.50 -3.17
CA LEU A 32 9.70 5.17 -4.07
C LEU A 32 8.96 6.43 -4.56
N VAL A 33 8.69 7.38 -3.65
CA VAL A 33 8.05 8.65 -4.03
C VAL A 33 8.99 9.50 -4.90
N ALA A 34 10.31 9.43 -4.69
CA ALA A 34 11.26 10.16 -5.51
C ALA A 34 11.43 9.55 -6.92
N SER A 35 11.24 8.23 -7.08
CA SER A 35 11.36 7.58 -8.39
C SER A 35 10.18 7.84 -9.31
N GLU A 36 8.96 7.88 -8.77
CA GLU A 36 7.73 8.12 -9.53
C GLU A 36 6.79 9.08 -8.75
N PRO A 37 7.13 10.38 -8.64
CA PRO A 37 6.40 11.36 -7.82
C PRO A 37 4.97 11.66 -8.32
N GLU A 38 4.72 11.48 -9.61
CA GLU A 38 3.39 11.53 -10.22
C GLU A 38 2.51 10.36 -9.80
N LYS A 39 3.11 9.21 -9.48
CA LYS A 39 2.38 7.99 -9.09
C LYS A 39 2.23 7.89 -7.57
N PHE A 40 3.34 7.99 -6.85
CA PHE A 40 3.37 7.81 -5.39
C PHE A 40 3.37 9.13 -4.62
N LEU A 41 2.85 9.08 -3.41
CA LEU A 41 2.83 10.21 -2.48
C LEU A 41 3.27 9.78 -1.09
N MET A 42 3.88 10.72 -0.38
CA MET A 42 4.07 10.56 1.05
C MET A 42 2.70 10.48 1.76
N PRO A 43 2.57 9.64 2.80
CA PRO A 43 1.37 9.64 3.64
C PRO A 43 1.14 11.00 4.29
N ARG A 44 -0.09 11.22 4.76
CA ARG A 44 -0.41 12.39 5.58
C ARG A 44 0.45 12.39 6.85
N PRO A 45 0.76 13.57 7.44
CA PRO A 45 1.62 13.66 8.62
C PRO A 45 1.20 12.74 9.78
N SER A 46 -0.11 12.56 10.01
CA SER A 46 -0.64 11.65 11.04
C SER A 46 -0.29 10.18 10.81
N ASP A 47 -0.13 9.77 9.55
CA ASP A 47 0.11 8.38 9.15
C ASP A 47 1.61 8.07 8.98
N MET A 48 2.47 9.08 9.05
CA MET A 48 3.93 8.96 8.90
C MET A 48 4.58 8.00 9.92
N ARG A 49 3.94 7.76 11.07
CA ARG A 49 4.38 6.81 12.10
C ARG A 49 4.21 5.34 11.69
N TYR A 50 3.36 5.07 10.70
CA TYR A 50 3.05 3.73 10.21
C TYR A 50 3.87 3.37 8.96
N ARG A 51 3.90 2.08 8.63
CA ARG A 51 4.51 1.51 7.41
C ARG A 51 3.60 1.71 6.21
N TRP A 52 3.49 2.94 5.74
CA TRP A 52 2.55 3.36 4.70
C TRP A 52 3.22 4.22 3.64
N VAL A 53 2.71 4.11 2.41
CA VAL A 53 2.88 5.05 1.28
C VAL A 53 1.54 5.16 0.55
N CYS A 54 1.36 6.20 -0.27
CA CYS A 54 0.15 6.43 -1.05
C CYS A 54 0.43 6.36 -2.54
N VAL A 55 -0.59 6.03 -3.33
CA VAL A 55 -0.55 5.99 -4.80
C VAL A 55 -1.84 6.58 -5.39
N ARG A 56 -1.71 7.25 -6.54
CA ARG A 56 -2.85 7.70 -7.33
C ARG A 56 -3.35 6.57 -8.22
N LEU A 57 -4.64 6.27 -8.16
CA LEU A 57 -5.21 5.12 -8.86
C LEU A 57 -5.35 5.35 -10.37
N ASP A 58 -5.40 6.59 -10.82
CA ASP A 58 -5.40 6.95 -12.24
C ASP A 58 -4.04 6.69 -12.92
N ALA A 59 -2.98 6.53 -12.13
CA ALA A 59 -1.63 6.18 -12.57
C ALA A 59 -1.31 4.68 -12.45
N LEU A 60 -2.30 3.83 -12.13
CA LEU A 60 -2.16 2.39 -12.00
C LEU A 60 -3.06 1.65 -13.00
N ASP A 61 -2.57 0.52 -13.50
CA ASP A 61 -3.44 -0.50 -14.06
C ASP A 61 -3.91 -1.52 -12.99
N VAL A 62 -4.77 -2.46 -13.39
CA VAL A 62 -5.35 -3.46 -12.48
C VAL A 62 -4.30 -4.46 -11.98
N GLU A 63 -3.28 -4.76 -12.79
CA GLU A 63 -2.22 -5.70 -12.43
C GLU A 63 -1.31 -5.10 -11.37
N GLU A 64 -0.84 -3.87 -11.58
CA GLU A 64 -0.05 -3.13 -10.60
C GLU A 64 -0.83 -2.92 -9.29
N LEU A 65 -2.11 -2.56 -9.36
CA LEU A 65 -2.96 -2.45 -8.18
C LEU A 65 -3.00 -3.76 -7.38
N ARG A 66 -3.15 -4.90 -8.07
CA ARG A 66 -3.14 -6.23 -7.44
C ARG A 66 -1.81 -6.49 -6.75
N GLU A 67 -0.69 -6.22 -7.41
CA GLU A 67 0.65 -6.41 -6.83
C GLU A 67 0.83 -5.62 -5.54
N LEU A 68 0.51 -4.31 -5.56
CA LEU A 68 0.61 -3.46 -4.37
C LEU A 68 -0.27 -3.95 -3.21
N LEU A 69 -1.48 -4.40 -3.52
CA LEU A 69 -2.40 -4.95 -2.51
C LEU A 69 -1.87 -6.26 -1.92
N VAL A 70 -1.37 -7.17 -2.77
CA VAL A 70 -0.83 -8.47 -2.36
C VAL A 70 0.42 -8.28 -1.51
N ASP A 71 1.34 -7.40 -1.90
CA ASP A 71 2.57 -7.16 -1.14
C ASP A 71 2.30 -6.49 0.20
N ALA A 72 1.41 -5.50 0.24
CA ALA A 72 0.95 -4.92 1.51
C ALA A 72 0.27 -5.96 2.41
N TRP A 73 -0.51 -6.87 1.84
CA TRP A 73 -1.15 -7.97 2.57
C TRP A 73 -0.12 -8.97 3.11
N ARG A 74 0.91 -9.33 2.34
CA ARG A 74 2.02 -10.21 2.74
C ARG A 74 2.76 -9.68 3.97
N MET A 75 2.84 -8.36 4.14
CA MET A 75 3.41 -7.74 5.35
C MET A 75 2.56 -7.95 6.61
N CYS A 76 1.27 -8.26 6.46
CA CYS A 76 0.31 -8.34 7.55
C CYS A 76 -0.10 -9.78 7.93
N VAL A 77 0.20 -10.77 7.09
CA VAL A 77 -0.10 -12.18 7.35
C VAL A 77 1.11 -12.96 7.85
N PRO A 78 0.90 -14.11 8.53
CA PRO A 78 1.98 -15.04 8.82
C PRO A 78 2.68 -15.50 7.54
N LYS A 79 4.00 -15.71 7.59
CA LYS A 79 4.82 -16.14 6.43
C LYS A 79 4.28 -17.39 5.73
N LYS A 80 3.71 -18.34 6.49
CA LYS A 80 3.10 -19.56 5.94
C LYS A 80 1.88 -19.27 5.06
N VAL A 81 1.08 -18.27 5.42
CA VAL A 81 -0.10 -17.86 4.65
C VAL A 81 0.34 -17.15 3.37
N ALA A 82 1.32 -16.24 3.48
CA ALA A 82 1.91 -15.58 2.30
C ALA A 82 2.52 -16.58 1.31
N ALA A 83 3.22 -17.61 1.80
CA ALA A 83 3.85 -18.63 0.96
C ALA A 83 2.86 -19.59 0.28
N ALA A 84 1.66 -19.75 0.84
CA ALA A 84 0.61 -20.60 0.26
C ALA A 84 -0.26 -19.86 -0.77
N TYR A 85 -0.07 -18.55 -0.95
CA TYR A 85 -0.83 -17.76 -1.91
C TYR A 85 -0.18 -17.82 -3.30
N GLU A 86 -0.90 -18.36 -4.29
CA GLU A 86 -0.38 -18.65 -5.63
C GLU A 86 -0.53 -17.50 -6.65
N GLY A 87 -1.18 -16.39 -6.28
CA GLY A 87 -1.28 -15.20 -7.15
C GLY A 87 -2.52 -15.16 -8.01
#